data_AF-A0A953AQZ2-F1
#
_entry.id   AF-A0A953AQZ2-F1
#
_cell.length_a   1.000
_cell.length_b   1.000
_cell.length_c   1.000
_cell.angle_alpha   90.00
_cell.angle_beta   90.00
_cell.angle_gamma   90.00
#
_symmetry.space_group_name_H-M   'P 1'
#
loop_
_entity.id
_entity.type
_entity.pdbx_description
1 polymer ?
#
loop_
_entity_poly.entity_id
_entity_poly.type
_entity_poly.pdbx_seq_one_letter_code
_entity_poly.pdbx_strand_id
1 'polypeptide(L)'
;LAVGGGLVGLTFSALTEYDPGVSSRHQYQAYYLFDAATGAPRTYFGSCSHSFQQRLVWDGARFVGLCLGDAGPRGIGVTAVSRQGEATTRIAFAIKGGDDSTGGAYQNTFSRVGAILPGGLGYALLFSTENSPVYDVDNVNAPRDLVFMHIRPDFEKSKPASTYDVAIADTADHNFRATGLEVEIHDYFGGSYTGKNHGLIWLTQFADTSQNAESPKLVRLASGHFIALWEEWTLTAYTATYGMVIDEYGNVQVPRTKLGDMRLSRGDDAFALGDGAAWVVGDATVPALVLYTVDEALTVTRYELR
;
A
#
# COMPACT_ATOMS: atom_id res chain seq x y z
N LEU A 1 10.98 3.40 7.25
CA LEU A 1 11.62 4.43 8.10
C LEU A 1 11.08 5.78 7.67
N ALA A 2 10.80 6.68 8.61
CA ALA A 2 10.49 8.07 8.33
C ALA A 2 11.13 8.98 9.40
N VAL A 3 11.39 10.23 9.05
CA VAL A 3 11.98 11.23 9.95
C VAL A 3 11.18 12.51 9.89
N GLY A 4 10.88 13.11 11.03
CA GLY A 4 10.14 14.37 11.10
C GLY A 4 9.80 14.78 12.53
N GLY A 5 9.58 16.09 12.75
CA GLY A 5 9.20 16.62 14.06
C GLY A 5 10.21 16.37 15.19
N GLY A 6 11.50 16.19 14.85
CA GLY A 6 12.57 15.82 15.79
C GLY A 6 12.55 14.33 16.20
N LEU A 7 11.85 13.49 15.44
CA LEU A 7 11.68 12.07 15.71
C LEU A 7 12.13 11.21 14.52
N VAL A 8 12.52 9.98 14.84
CA VAL A 8 12.75 8.90 13.88
C VAL A 8 11.68 7.83 14.12
N GLY A 9 10.91 7.49 13.09
CA GLY A 9 9.92 6.44 13.11
C GLY A 9 10.38 5.22 12.33
N LEU A 10 10.29 4.05 12.96
CA LEU A 10 10.52 2.75 12.33
C LEU A 10 9.23 1.93 12.33
N THR A 11 9.01 1.21 11.24
CA THR A 11 8.00 0.15 11.20
C THR A 11 8.60 -1.06 10.49
N PHE A 12 8.27 -2.25 10.99
CA PHE A 12 8.71 -3.53 10.46
C PHE A 12 7.81 -4.65 10.99
N SER A 13 7.85 -5.82 10.36
CA SER A 13 7.21 -7.02 10.91
C SER A 13 7.97 -7.51 12.14
N ALA A 14 7.27 -7.68 13.26
CA ALA A 14 7.77 -8.33 14.47
C ALA A 14 7.02 -9.64 14.74
N LEU A 15 7.58 -10.45 15.63
CA LEU A 15 6.96 -11.68 16.11
C LEU A 15 6.56 -11.53 17.57
N THR A 16 5.45 -12.15 17.97
CA THR A 16 5.07 -12.26 19.37
C THR A 16 6.00 -13.22 20.10
N GLU A 17 5.81 -13.32 21.41
CA GLU A 17 6.23 -14.52 22.14
C GLU A 17 5.56 -15.77 21.55
N TYR A 18 6.15 -16.93 21.84
CA TYR A 18 5.60 -18.20 21.42
C TYR A 18 4.25 -18.44 22.08
N ASP A 19 3.24 -18.73 21.27
CA ASP A 19 1.88 -19.04 21.70
C ASP A 19 1.68 -20.57 21.67
N PRO A 20 1.59 -21.24 22.83
CA PRO A 20 1.36 -22.67 22.90
C PRO A 20 -0.01 -23.09 22.35
N GLY A 21 -1.00 -22.19 22.31
CA GLY A 21 -2.35 -22.48 21.83
C GLY A 21 -2.43 -22.74 20.32
N VAL A 22 -1.53 -22.11 19.54
CA VAL A 22 -1.38 -22.35 18.10
C VAL A 22 -0.04 -22.98 17.73
N SER A 23 0.77 -23.34 18.73
CA SER A 23 2.11 -23.91 18.57
C SER A 23 3.03 -23.08 17.64
N SER A 24 2.90 -21.75 17.67
CA SER A 24 3.57 -20.84 16.74
C SER A 24 3.81 -19.46 17.37
N ARG A 25 4.47 -18.56 16.64
CA ARG A 25 4.52 -17.12 16.95
C ARG A 25 3.64 -16.40 15.94
N HIS A 26 2.95 -15.36 16.40
CA HIS A 26 2.16 -14.50 15.52
C HIS A 26 3.05 -13.37 14.97
N GLN A 27 2.89 -13.05 13.69
CA GLN A 27 3.53 -11.88 13.08
C GLN A 27 2.64 -10.65 13.25
N TYR A 28 3.20 -9.46 13.41
CA TYR A 28 2.44 -8.20 13.42
C TYR A 28 3.30 -7.03 12.97
N GLN A 29 2.68 -5.90 12.64
CA GLN A 29 3.39 -4.65 12.40
C GLN A 29 3.79 -4.02 13.73
N ALA A 30 5.08 -3.81 13.94
CA ALA A 30 5.59 -3.01 15.05
C ALA A 30 5.86 -1.57 14.60
N TYR A 31 5.70 -0.64 15.54
CA TYR A 31 6.15 0.74 15.44
C TYR A 31 7.12 1.05 16.57
N TYR A 32 8.18 1.76 16.23
CA TYR A 32 9.09 2.34 17.20
C TYR A 32 9.31 3.81 16.87
N LEU A 33 9.22 4.66 17.89
CA LEU A 33 9.56 6.08 17.78
C LEU A 33 10.76 6.38 18.67
N PHE A 34 11.73 7.08 18.10
CA PHE A 34 12.93 7.52 18.79
C PHE A 34 13.04 9.04 18.70
N ASP A 35 13.63 9.64 19.72
CA ASP A 35 14.13 11.00 19.64
C ASP A 35 15.30 11.06 18.64
N ALA A 36 15.23 11.94 17.64
CA ALA A 36 16.21 11.97 16.56
C ALA A 36 17.59 12.48 17.01
N ALA A 37 17.65 13.31 18.06
CA ALA A 37 18.91 13.88 18.53
C ALA A 37 19.67 12.92 19.46
N THR A 38 18.94 12.16 20.26
CA THR A 38 19.53 11.30 21.32
C THR A 38 19.46 9.81 21.00
N GLY A 39 18.61 9.39 20.06
CA GLY A 39 18.30 7.98 19.82
C GLY A 39 17.48 7.34 20.94
N ALA A 40 17.00 8.10 21.93
CA ALA A 40 16.24 7.56 23.04
C ALA A 40 14.86 7.05 22.56
N PRO A 41 14.45 5.83 22.93
CA PRO A 41 13.13 5.32 22.56
C PRO A 41 12.04 6.12 23.29
N ARG A 42 10.93 6.39 22.59
CA ARG A 42 9.77 7.11 23.13
C ARG A 42 8.54 6.23 23.27
N THR A 43 8.22 5.46 22.24
CA THR A 43 7.07 4.56 22.27
C THR A 43 7.30 3.32 21.42
N TYR A 44 6.54 2.29 21.75
CA TYR A 44 6.44 1.03 21.05
C TYR A 44 4.99 0.55 21.10
N PHE A 45 4.46 0.12 19.97
CA PHE A 45 3.17 -0.56 19.91
C PHE A 45 3.08 -1.44 18.66
N GLY A 46 2.17 -2.41 18.70
CA GLY A 46 1.79 -3.23 17.55
C GLY A 46 0.50 -2.74 16.89
N SER A 47 0.34 -2.96 15.59
CA SER A 47 -0.93 -2.74 14.87
C SER A 47 -1.39 -4.00 14.16
N CYS A 48 -1.49 -3.98 12.83
CA CYS A 48 -2.05 -5.02 11.98
C CYS A 48 -1.36 -6.36 12.22
N SER A 49 -2.15 -7.38 12.49
CA SER A 49 -1.68 -8.76 12.60
C SER A 49 -1.32 -9.31 11.21
N HIS A 50 -0.32 -10.18 11.20
CA HIS A 50 0.30 -10.76 10.00
C HIS A 50 0.61 -9.70 8.96
N SER A 51 1.35 -8.68 9.40
CA SER A 51 1.62 -7.54 8.56
C SER A 51 2.75 -7.81 7.58
N PHE A 52 2.49 -7.48 6.31
CA PHE A 52 3.46 -7.42 5.23
C PHE A 52 3.49 -6.02 4.60
N GLN A 53 4.54 -5.76 3.80
CA GLN A 53 4.67 -4.57 2.94
C GLN A 53 4.37 -3.25 3.65
N GLN A 54 5.00 -3.02 4.81
CA GLN A 54 4.77 -1.81 5.59
C GLN A 54 5.30 -0.57 4.89
N ARG A 55 4.65 0.57 5.11
CA ARG A 55 5.18 1.91 4.79
C ARG A 55 5.03 2.83 5.98
N LEU A 56 5.87 3.84 6.04
CA LEU A 56 5.80 4.89 7.05
C LEU A 56 6.23 6.20 6.43
N VAL A 57 5.42 7.23 6.59
CA VAL A 57 5.72 8.59 6.14
C VAL A 57 5.51 9.58 7.27
N TRP A 58 6.16 10.73 7.18
CA TRP A 58 5.89 11.88 8.02
C TRP A 58 5.07 12.88 7.20
N ASP A 59 3.93 13.32 7.74
CA ASP A 59 3.01 14.22 7.02
C ASP A 59 3.18 15.71 7.35
N GLY A 60 4.17 16.04 8.18
CA GLY A 60 4.37 17.40 8.69
C GLY A 60 3.98 17.55 10.17
N ALA A 61 3.07 16.72 10.67
CA ALA A 61 2.55 16.78 12.04
C ALA A 61 2.67 15.46 12.81
N ARG A 62 2.55 14.33 12.12
CA ARG A 62 2.51 12.98 12.66
C ARG A 62 3.11 11.98 11.69
N PHE A 63 3.34 10.76 12.19
CA PHE A 63 3.65 9.65 11.31
C PHE A 63 2.36 9.00 10.81
N VAL A 64 2.37 8.58 9.56
CA VAL A 64 1.29 7.81 8.93
C VAL A 64 1.88 6.51 8.40
N GLY A 65 1.41 5.41 8.97
CA GLY A 65 1.84 4.06 8.63
C GLY A 65 0.84 3.33 7.76
N LEU A 66 1.33 2.42 6.94
CA LEU A 66 0.54 1.53 6.09
C LEU A 66 0.92 0.09 6.39
N CYS A 67 -0.05 -0.81 6.32
CA CYS A 67 0.15 -2.25 6.46
C CYS A 67 -0.74 -3.01 5.48
N LEU A 68 -0.28 -4.17 5.04
CA LEU A 68 -1.15 -5.23 4.52
C LEU A 68 -1.33 -6.26 5.64
N GLY A 69 -2.54 -6.36 6.20
CA GLY A 69 -2.91 -7.37 7.17
C GLY A 69 -3.74 -8.47 6.51
N ASP A 70 -3.42 -9.72 6.81
CA ASP A 70 -4.27 -10.86 6.48
C ASP A 70 -5.18 -11.27 7.67
N ALA A 71 -4.73 -10.84 8.87
CA ALA A 71 -5.13 -10.78 10.28
C ALA A 71 -6.41 -10.10 10.79
N GLY A 72 -6.27 -9.70 12.05
CA GLY A 72 -6.92 -8.54 12.64
C GLY A 72 -6.13 -7.26 12.31
N PRO A 73 -6.67 -6.35 11.49
CA PRO A 73 -7.75 -6.54 10.53
C PRO A 73 -7.26 -7.03 9.15
N ARG A 74 -8.12 -7.78 8.43
CA ARG A 74 -7.85 -8.29 7.08
C ARG A 74 -8.10 -7.16 6.09
N GLY A 75 -7.03 -6.56 5.59
CA GLY A 75 -7.12 -5.37 4.78
C GLY A 75 -5.84 -4.56 4.71
N ILE A 76 -5.94 -3.43 4.03
CA ILE A 76 -4.94 -2.38 4.04
C ILE A 76 -5.28 -1.42 5.19
N GLY A 77 -4.47 -1.44 6.23
CA GLY A 77 -4.64 -0.58 7.40
C GLY A 77 -3.77 0.68 7.31
N VAL A 78 -4.34 1.82 7.71
CA VAL A 78 -3.65 3.10 7.84
C VAL A 78 -3.62 3.49 9.30
N THR A 79 -2.42 3.78 9.82
CA THR A 79 -2.19 4.12 11.23
C THR A 79 -1.70 5.55 11.35
N ALA A 80 -2.43 6.41 12.06
CA ALA A 80 -1.92 7.70 12.52
C ALA A 80 -1.13 7.48 13.81
N VAL A 81 0.06 8.08 13.93
CA VAL A 81 0.89 8.03 15.14
C VAL A 81 1.34 9.44 15.51
N SER A 82 0.82 9.96 16.63
CA SER A 82 1.16 11.28 17.14
C SER A 82 2.62 11.34 17.60
N ARG A 83 3.14 12.55 17.80
CA ARG A 83 4.50 12.77 18.33
C ARG A 83 4.67 12.25 19.76
N GLN A 84 3.56 12.11 20.47
CA GLN A 84 3.47 11.56 21.83
C GLN A 84 3.35 10.03 21.81
N GLY A 85 3.21 9.42 20.63
CA GLY A 85 3.10 7.97 20.48
C GLY A 85 1.68 7.43 20.58
N GLU A 86 0.67 8.29 20.58
CA GLU A 86 -0.73 7.86 20.49
C GLU A 86 -1.01 7.38 19.08
N ALA A 87 -1.62 6.21 18.95
CA ALA A 87 -1.85 5.57 17.65
C ALA A 87 -3.32 5.26 17.42
N THR A 88 -3.77 5.39 16.18
CA THR A 88 -5.11 4.96 15.76
C THR A 88 -5.04 4.36 14.36
N THR A 89 -5.48 3.11 14.23
CA THR A 89 -5.56 2.40 12.96
C THR A 89 -7.00 2.42 12.42
N ARG A 90 -7.13 2.61 11.11
CA ARG A 90 -8.36 2.48 10.35
C ARG A 90 -8.12 1.62 9.11
N ILE A 91 -9.15 0.95 8.62
CA ILE A 91 -9.08 0.22 7.36
C ILE A 91 -9.33 1.19 6.20
N ALA A 92 -8.36 1.26 5.29
CA ALA A 92 -8.49 1.97 4.03
C ALA A 92 -9.05 1.06 2.93
N PHE A 93 -8.79 -0.24 3.00
CA PHE A 93 -9.36 -1.21 2.08
C PHE A 93 -9.56 -2.56 2.78
N ALA A 94 -10.80 -3.02 2.88
CA ALA A 94 -11.14 -4.34 3.38
C ALA A 94 -10.96 -5.38 2.28
N ILE A 95 -10.24 -6.47 2.56
CA ILE A 95 -9.88 -7.49 1.57
C ILE A 95 -10.75 -8.73 1.77
N LYS A 96 -11.41 -9.20 0.70
CA LYS A 96 -12.27 -10.38 0.70
C LYS A 96 -11.60 -11.65 1.23
N GLY A 97 -12.42 -12.60 1.63
CA GLY A 97 -11.99 -13.95 1.97
C GLY A 97 -11.49 -14.09 3.40
N GLY A 98 -10.52 -14.99 3.56
CA GLY A 98 -10.29 -15.67 4.83
C GLY A 98 -11.21 -16.91 4.92
N ASP A 99 -10.85 -17.89 5.74
CA ASP A 99 -11.64 -19.12 5.93
C ASP A 99 -11.35 -19.75 7.30
N ASP A 100 -12.37 -20.45 7.78
CA ASP A 100 -12.55 -21.11 9.07
C ASP A 100 -11.94 -22.54 9.10
N SER A 101 -11.63 -23.13 7.94
CA SER A 101 -11.35 -24.57 7.84
C SER A 101 -9.92 -24.95 7.46
N THR A 102 -9.18 -24.06 6.79
CA THR A 102 -7.80 -24.33 6.37
C THR A 102 -6.92 -23.12 6.65
N GLY A 103 -5.90 -23.28 7.50
CA GLY A 103 -5.02 -22.19 7.91
C GLY A 103 -4.25 -21.48 6.77
N GLY A 104 -4.30 -22.00 5.53
CA GLY A 104 -3.70 -21.38 4.34
C GLY A 104 -4.57 -20.30 3.68
N ALA A 105 -5.89 -20.43 3.73
CA ALA A 105 -6.83 -19.43 3.18
C ALA A 105 -6.72 -18.07 3.85
N TYR A 106 -6.17 -18.05 5.05
CA TYR A 106 -6.05 -16.83 5.80
C TYR A 106 -4.94 -15.92 5.25
N GLN A 107 -3.81 -16.45 4.78
CA GLN A 107 -2.69 -15.62 4.33
C GLN A 107 -2.85 -15.07 2.90
N ASN A 108 -3.78 -15.60 2.13
CA ASN A 108 -3.94 -15.27 0.72
C ASN A 108 -4.82 -14.03 0.54
N THR A 109 -4.20 -12.85 0.53
CA THR A 109 -4.90 -11.56 0.33
C THR A 109 -4.97 -11.13 -1.14
N PHE A 110 -4.18 -11.77 -2.01
CA PHE A 110 -4.03 -11.44 -3.43
C PHE A 110 -3.89 -9.94 -3.72
N SER A 111 -3.28 -9.21 -2.79
CA SER A 111 -3.15 -7.75 -2.83
C SER A 111 -1.71 -7.35 -2.59
N ARG A 112 -1.30 -6.20 -3.16
CA ARG A 112 0.01 -5.60 -2.94
C ARG A 112 -0.12 -4.15 -2.53
N VAL A 113 0.56 -3.78 -1.46
CA VAL A 113 0.63 -2.39 -1.02
C VAL A 113 1.73 -1.65 -1.78
N GLY A 114 1.36 -0.50 -2.35
CA GLY A 114 2.30 0.40 -3.01
C GLY A 114 2.84 1.44 -2.04
N ALA A 115 2.08 2.50 -1.82
CA ALA A 115 2.47 3.59 -0.94
C ALA A 115 1.25 4.36 -0.42
N ILE A 116 1.45 5.07 0.70
CA ILE A 116 0.60 6.18 1.15
C ILE A 116 1.48 7.42 1.24
N LEU A 117 1.06 8.51 0.61
CA LEU A 117 1.82 9.76 0.58
C LEU A 117 0.92 10.95 0.96
N PRO A 118 1.43 11.91 1.76
CA PRO A 118 0.68 13.13 2.05
C PRO A 118 0.49 13.97 0.78
N GLY A 119 -0.74 14.38 0.53
CA GLY A 119 -1.14 15.36 -0.48
C GLY A 119 -1.31 16.77 0.12
N GLY A 120 -2.01 17.65 -0.59
CA GLY A 120 -2.39 18.97 -0.09
C GLY A 120 -3.65 18.96 0.79
N LEU A 121 -4.54 18.01 0.55
CA LEU A 121 -5.87 17.88 1.15
C LEU A 121 -6.10 16.56 1.87
N GLY A 122 -5.17 15.60 1.77
CA GLY A 122 -5.27 14.33 2.46
C GLY A 122 -4.09 13.42 2.15
N TYR A 123 -4.37 12.15 1.88
CA TYR A 123 -3.35 11.18 1.52
C TYR A 123 -3.73 10.41 0.26
N ALA A 124 -2.77 10.29 -0.64
CA ALA A 124 -2.86 9.45 -1.82
C ALA A 124 -2.42 8.02 -1.46
N LEU A 125 -3.32 7.05 -1.63
CA LEU A 125 -3.07 5.63 -1.40
C LEU A 125 -3.08 4.86 -2.73
N LEU A 126 -2.02 4.11 -3.00
CA LEU A 126 -1.89 3.25 -4.18
C LEU A 126 -1.61 1.80 -3.77
N PHE A 127 -2.34 0.86 -4.36
CA PHE A 127 -2.18 -0.58 -4.16
C PHE A 127 -2.65 -1.34 -5.40
N SER A 128 -2.46 -2.67 -5.41
CA SER A 128 -3.13 -3.54 -6.37
C SER A 128 -3.90 -4.66 -5.67
N THR A 129 -5.04 -5.03 -6.24
CA THR A 129 -5.93 -6.07 -5.69
C THR A 129 -6.82 -6.63 -6.78
N GLU A 130 -7.44 -7.78 -6.53
CA GLU A 130 -8.38 -8.40 -7.45
C GLU A 130 -9.67 -7.58 -7.57
N ASN A 131 -10.08 -7.32 -8.82
CA ASN A 131 -11.35 -6.66 -9.11
C ASN A 131 -12.53 -7.65 -9.15
N SER A 132 -12.70 -8.40 -8.07
CA SER A 132 -13.80 -9.36 -7.92
C SER A 132 -14.11 -9.55 -6.44
N PRO A 133 -15.38 -9.58 -6.02
CA PRO A 133 -15.75 -9.90 -4.65
C PRO A 133 -15.65 -11.41 -4.33
N VAL A 134 -15.53 -12.27 -5.34
CA VAL A 134 -15.50 -13.73 -5.17
C VAL A 134 -14.15 -14.18 -4.65
N TYR A 135 -14.09 -14.90 -3.53
CA TYR A 135 -12.84 -15.44 -3.00
C TYR A 135 -12.61 -16.90 -3.44
N ASP A 136 -11.39 -17.19 -3.89
CA ASP A 136 -10.88 -18.54 -4.09
C ASP A 136 -9.59 -18.66 -3.27
N VAL A 137 -9.55 -19.61 -2.33
CA VAL A 137 -8.40 -19.81 -1.43
C VAL A 137 -7.12 -20.12 -2.20
N ASP A 138 -7.22 -20.88 -3.29
CA ASP A 138 -6.08 -21.48 -3.95
C ASP A 138 -5.58 -20.64 -5.13
N ASN A 139 -6.41 -19.75 -5.68
CA ASN A 139 -6.12 -19.10 -6.95
C ASN A 139 -6.47 -17.61 -6.96
N VAL A 140 -5.65 -16.85 -7.69
CA VAL A 140 -6.04 -15.56 -8.24
C VAL A 140 -7.13 -15.82 -9.28
N ASN A 141 -8.35 -15.36 -9.01
CA ASN A 141 -9.53 -15.61 -9.84
C ASN A 141 -9.98 -14.39 -10.65
N ALA A 142 -9.39 -13.23 -10.39
CA ALA A 142 -9.55 -12.02 -11.18
C ALA A 142 -8.20 -11.30 -11.33
N PRO A 143 -8.00 -10.50 -12.38
CA PRO A 143 -6.78 -9.72 -12.50
C PRO A 143 -6.60 -8.81 -11.30
N ARG A 144 -5.34 -8.67 -10.87
CA ARG A 144 -4.98 -7.64 -9.90
C ARG A 144 -4.85 -6.32 -10.63
N ASP A 145 -5.82 -5.44 -10.43
CA ASP A 145 -5.81 -4.09 -10.98
C ASP A 145 -5.09 -3.12 -10.04
N LEU A 146 -4.53 -2.06 -10.62
CA LEU A 146 -3.97 -0.94 -9.88
C LEU A 146 -5.11 -0.05 -9.38
N VAL A 147 -5.13 0.23 -8.08
CA VAL A 147 -6.19 0.98 -7.40
C VAL A 147 -5.61 2.18 -6.69
N PHE A 148 -6.33 3.29 -6.81
CA PHE A 148 -6.09 4.53 -6.10
C PHE A 148 -7.24 4.87 -5.16
N MET A 149 -6.92 5.45 -4.01
CA MET A 149 -7.87 6.06 -3.09
C MET A 149 -7.29 7.36 -2.53
N HIS A 150 -8.12 8.38 -2.38
CA HIS A 150 -7.82 9.54 -1.54
C HIS A 150 -8.40 9.31 -0.14
N ILE A 151 -7.55 9.48 0.87
CA ILE A 151 -7.87 9.28 2.29
C ILE A 151 -7.90 10.63 2.97
N ARG A 152 -8.93 10.87 3.78
CA ARG A 152 -9.12 12.13 4.51
C ARG A 152 -7.94 12.44 5.44
N PRO A 153 -7.58 13.72 5.63
CA PRO A 153 -6.46 14.13 6.45
C PRO A 153 -6.69 13.82 7.94
N ASP A 154 -7.95 13.68 8.37
CA ASP A 154 -8.35 13.38 9.75
C ASP A 154 -9.02 11.99 9.89
N PHE A 155 -8.62 11.03 9.04
CA PHE A 155 -9.18 9.68 8.99
C PHE A 155 -9.31 8.99 10.35
N GLU A 156 -8.42 9.28 11.30
CA GLU A 156 -8.43 8.71 12.65
C GLU A 156 -9.71 9.04 13.42
N LYS A 157 -10.36 10.16 13.10
CA LYS A 157 -11.62 10.60 13.72
C LYS A 157 -12.83 9.86 13.16
N SER A 158 -12.67 9.14 12.05
CA SER A 158 -13.75 8.35 11.46
C SER A 158 -14.23 7.28 12.45
N LYS A 159 -15.56 7.10 12.50
CA LYS A 159 -16.28 6.13 13.33
C LYS A 159 -17.15 5.28 12.41
N PRO A 160 -16.57 4.31 11.70
CA PRO A 160 -17.34 3.48 10.78
C PRO A 160 -18.34 2.61 11.57
N ALA A 161 -19.46 2.27 10.93
CA ALA A 161 -20.48 1.43 11.55
C ALA A 161 -19.98 -0.01 11.78
N SER A 162 -19.05 -0.48 10.96
CA SER A 162 -18.31 -1.73 11.14
C SER A 162 -16.83 -1.54 10.73
N THR A 163 -15.93 -2.41 11.19
CA THR A 163 -14.50 -2.35 10.83
C THR A 163 -14.25 -2.41 9.32
N TYR A 164 -15.15 -3.06 8.57
CA TYR A 164 -14.99 -3.36 7.14
C TYR A 164 -15.88 -2.50 6.23
N ASP A 165 -16.64 -1.55 6.79
CA ASP A 165 -17.27 -0.47 6.04
C ASP A 165 -16.34 0.74 5.99
N VAL A 166 -15.62 0.90 4.88
CA VAL A 166 -14.51 1.85 4.74
C VAL A 166 -15.04 3.28 4.69
N ALA A 167 -14.95 3.99 5.81
CA ALA A 167 -15.47 5.35 5.96
C ALA A 167 -14.38 6.44 6.03
N ILE A 168 -13.16 6.15 5.53
CA ILE A 168 -12.04 7.10 5.58
C ILE A 168 -11.67 7.71 4.22
N ALA A 169 -12.30 7.24 3.14
CA ALA A 169 -12.08 7.75 1.80
C ALA A 169 -13.08 8.86 1.44
N ASP A 170 -12.63 9.80 0.63
CA ASP A 170 -13.39 10.93 0.05
C ASP A 170 -13.08 11.11 -1.44
N THR A 171 -12.47 10.11 -2.08
CA THR A 171 -12.14 10.14 -3.52
C THR A 171 -13.33 10.54 -4.40
N ALA A 172 -14.53 10.08 -4.05
CA ALA A 172 -15.75 10.32 -4.81
C ALA A 172 -16.21 11.79 -4.83
N ASP A 173 -15.73 12.60 -3.89
CA ASP A 173 -16.08 14.03 -3.83
C ASP A 173 -15.45 14.82 -4.98
N HIS A 174 -14.37 14.30 -5.58
CA HIS A 174 -13.58 14.99 -6.60
C HIS A 174 -13.23 14.11 -7.82
N ASN A 175 -13.61 12.84 -7.83
CA ASN A 175 -13.41 11.94 -8.95
C ASN A 175 -14.67 11.10 -9.20
N PHE A 176 -15.42 11.46 -10.23
CA PHE A 176 -16.70 10.82 -10.58
C PHE A 176 -16.57 9.35 -11.01
N ARG A 177 -15.34 8.88 -11.27
CA ARG A 177 -15.05 7.48 -11.60
C ARG A 177 -14.94 6.61 -10.35
N ALA A 178 -15.00 7.20 -9.16
CA ALA A 178 -14.90 6.46 -7.90
C ALA A 178 -16.06 5.48 -7.76
N THR A 179 -15.75 4.22 -7.50
CA THR A 179 -16.73 3.16 -7.27
C THR A 179 -16.60 2.60 -5.85
N GLY A 180 -17.48 1.66 -5.52
CA GLY A 180 -17.34 0.85 -4.33
C GLY A 180 -17.33 -0.64 -4.67
N LEU A 181 -16.80 -1.44 -3.76
CA LEU A 181 -16.73 -2.89 -3.87
C LEU A 181 -17.24 -3.50 -2.56
N GLU A 182 -18.33 -4.25 -2.64
CA GLU A 182 -18.82 -5.06 -1.51
C GLU A 182 -17.79 -6.14 -1.19
N VAL A 183 -17.64 -6.44 0.10
CA VAL A 183 -16.67 -7.41 0.59
C VAL A 183 -17.31 -8.33 1.62
N GLU A 184 -16.91 -9.60 1.56
CA GLU A 184 -17.20 -10.61 2.57
C GLU A 184 -15.88 -11.15 3.12
N ILE A 185 -15.79 -11.22 4.45
CA ILE A 185 -14.61 -11.64 5.19
C ILE A 185 -15.00 -12.73 6.18
N HIS A 186 -14.23 -13.80 6.20
CA HIS A 186 -14.31 -14.82 7.24
C HIS A 186 -13.02 -14.77 8.06
N ASP A 187 -13.13 -14.46 9.35
CA ASP A 187 -11.97 -14.44 10.21
C ASP A 187 -11.59 -15.85 10.72
N TYR A 188 -10.42 -15.93 11.34
CA TYR A 188 -9.88 -17.18 11.87
C TYR A 188 -10.70 -17.77 13.03
N PHE A 189 -11.58 -16.98 13.65
CA PHE A 189 -12.38 -17.39 14.81
C PHE A 189 -13.83 -17.77 14.42
N GLY A 190 -14.08 -17.97 13.12
CA GLY A 190 -15.40 -18.32 12.58
C GLY A 190 -16.36 -17.14 12.47
N GLY A 191 -15.86 -15.91 12.62
CA GLY A 191 -16.62 -14.69 12.39
C GLY A 191 -16.80 -14.42 10.90
N SER A 192 -18.03 -14.16 10.47
CA SER A 192 -18.34 -13.71 9.11
C SER A 192 -18.79 -12.25 9.14
N TYR A 193 -18.17 -11.45 8.28
CA TYR A 193 -18.39 -10.01 8.21
C TYR A 193 -18.62 -9.58 6.78
N THR A 194 -19.57 -8.67 6.60
CA THR A 194 -19.76 -7.96 5.35
C THR A 194 -19.39 -6.50 5.53
N GLY A 195 -19.00 -5.87 4.42
CA GLY A 195 -18.65 -4.47 4.39
C GLY A 195 -18.58 -3.95 2.98
N LYS A 196 -18.12 -2.71 2.87
CA LYS A 196 -18.00 -2.03 1.59
C LYS A 196 -16.76 -1.17 1.57
N ASN A 197 -15.98 -1.35 0.51
CA ASN A 197 -14.95 -0.41 0.13
C ASN A 197 -15.58 0.74 -0.65
N HIS A 198 -15.30 1.98 -0.27
CA HIS A 198 -15.79 3.18 -0.95
C HIS A 198 -14.62 3.96 -1.54
N GLY A 199 -14.87 4.78 -2.57
CA GLY A 199 -13.88 5.71 -3.10
C GLY A 199 -12.77 5.06 -3.92
N LEU A 200 -13.04 3.91 -4.55
CA LEU A 200 -12.06 3.16 -5.34
C LEU A 200 -11.94 3.74 -6.75
N ILE A 201 -10.72 4.09 -7.17
CA ILE A 201 -10.40 4.39 -8.56
C ILE A 201 -9.57 3.24 -9.12
N TRP A 202 -10.19 2.46 -9.99
CA TRP A 202 -9.50 1.44 -10.79
C TRP A 202 -8.72 2.13 -11.91
N LEU A 203 -7.42 2.33 -11.69
CA LEU A 203 -6.51 2.96 -12.66
C LEU A 203 -6.22 2.04 -13.85
N THR A 204 -6.27 0.73 -13.62
CA THR A 204 -6.32 -0.31 -14.67
C THR A 204 -7.63 -1.08 -14.58
N GLN A 205 -8.01 -1.70 -15.69
CA GLN A 205 -9.14 -2.62 -15.80
C GLN A 205 -8.74 -3.74 -16.74
N PHE A 206 -7.87 -4.63 -16.27
CA PHE A 206 -7.41 -5.76 -17.06
C PHE A 206 -8.57 -6.72 -17.35
N ALA A 207 -8.55 -7.34 -18.52
CA ALA A 207 -9.64 -8.22 -18.96
C ALA A 207 -9.63 -9.57 -18.22
N ASP A 208 -8.44 -10.10 -17.93
CA ASP A 208 -8.25 -11.40 -17.29
C ASP A 208 -6.85 -11.47 -16.63
N THR A 209 -6.59 -12.61 -15.97
CA THR A 209 -5.36 -12.85 -15.20
C THR A 209 -4.08 -12.98 -16.03
N SER A 210 -4.14 -12.87 -17.37
CA SER A 210 -2.96 -12.69 -18.20
C SER A 210 -2.27 -11.34 -17.97
N GLN A 211 -2.95 -10.38 -17.32
CA GLN A 211 -2.37 -9.11 -16.90
C GLN A 211 -2.69 -8.80 -15.43
N ASN A 212 -1.67 -8.39 -14.70
CA ASN A 212 -1.73 -8.07 -13.28
C ASN A 212 -0.80 -6.90 -12.99
N ALA A 213 -1.23 -5.97 -12.16
CA ALA A 213 -0.39 -4.96 -11.56
C ALA A 213 0.33 -5.51 -10.33
N GLU A 214 1.66 -5.44 -10.35
CA GLU A 214 2.55 -5.86 -9.29
C GLU A 214 3.53 -4.74 -8.93
N SER A 215 4.13 -4.85 -7.75
CA SER A 215 5.13 -3.90 -7.25
C SER A 215 4.71 -2.42 -7.38
N PRO A 216 3.46 -2.03 -7.03
CA PRO A 216 3.02 -0.65 -7.18
C PRO A 216 3.93 0.31 -6.39
N LYS A 217 4.21 1.48 -6.95
CA LYS A 217 4.94 2.58 -6.33
C LYS A 217 4.21 3.88 -6.62
N LEU A 218 4.27 4.81 -5.68
CA LEU A 218 3.73 6.15 -5.86
C LEU A 218 4.82 7.14 -5.45
N VAL A 219 4.96 8.21 -6.22
CA VAL A 219 5.86 9.33 -5.89
C VAL A 219 5.12 10.63 -6.10
N ARG A 220 5.14 11.51 -5.09
CA ARG A 220 4.58 12.87 -5.21
C ARG A 220 5.61 13.79 -5.86
N LEU A 221 5.17 14.55 -6.85
CA LEU A 221 5.98 15.54 -7.57
C LEU A 221 5.85 16.93 -6.93
N ALA A 222 6.78 17.83 -7.26
CA ALA A 222 6.73 19.23 -6.83
C ALA A 222 5.50 19.97 -7.36
N SER A 223 4.97 19.56 -8.52
CA SER A 223 3.72 20.06 -9.11
C SER A 223 2.48 19.74 -8.28
N GLY A 224 2.58 18.81 -7.32
CA GLY A 224 1.45 18.29 -6.54
C GLY A 224 0.78 17.07 -7.16
N HIS A 225 1.12 16.74 -8.41
CA HIS A 225 0.74 15.47 -9.04
C HIS A 225 1.52 14.29 -8.46
N PHE A 226 1.10 13.09 -8.83
CA PHE A 226 1.73 11.84 -8.43
C PHE A 226 2.06 11.00 -9.67
N ILE A 227 3.26 10.39 -9.67
CA ILE A 227 3.60 9.32 -10.61
C ILE A 227 3.28 8.00 -9.93
N ALA A 228 2.33 7.25 -10.50
CA ALA A 228 2.10 5.85 -10.18
C ALA A 228 2.93 4.97 -11.12
N LEU A 229 3.74 4.08 -10.55
CA LEU A 229 4.55 3.10 -11.27
C LEU A 229 4.13 1.70 -10.86
N TRP A 230 4.14 0.75 -11.79
CA TRP A 230 3.90 -0.65 -11.49
C TRP A 230 4.54 -1.54 -12.57
N GLU A 231 4.75 -2.80 -12.21
CA GLU A 231 5.09 -3.83 -13.18
C GLU A 231 3.81 -4.52 -13.64
N GLU A 232 3.69 -4.78 -14.94
CA GLU A 232 2.70 -5.72 -15.45
C GLU A 232 3.25 -7.13 -15.56
N TRP A 233 2.44 -8.09 -15.15
CA TRP A 233 2.78 -9.49 -15.11
C TRP A 233 1.62 -10.36 -15.62
N THR A 234 1.96 -11.47 -16.26
CA THR A 234 1.08 -12.65 -16.25
C THR A 234 1.11 -13.27 -14.84
N LEU A 235 0.36 -14.35 -14.58
CA LEU A 235 0.46 -15.03 -13.29
C LEU A 235 1.89 -15.49 -12.93
N THR A 236 2.77 -15.70 -13.92
CA THR A 236 4.09 -16.31 -13.72
C THR A 236 5.26 -15.53 -14.31
N ALA A 237 5.00 -14.53 -15.16
CA ALA A 237 6.05 -13.86 -15.91
C ALA A 237 5.85 -12.34 -15.96
N TYR A 238 6.95 -11.63 -15.76
CA TYR A 238 6.99 -10.19 -15.95
C TYR A 238 6.88 -9.85 -17.44
N THR A 239 6.17 -8.75 -17.72
CA THR A 239 5.96 -8.26 -19.07
C THR A 239 6.68 -6.95 -19.34
N ALA A 240 6.41 -5.91 -18.54
CA ALA A 240 7.02 -4.59 -18.67
C ALA A 240 6.66 -3.72 -17.47
N THR A 241 7.38 -2.60 -17.31
CA THR A 241 7.03 -1.56 -16.34
C THR A 241 6.27 -0.43 -17.01
N TYR A 242 5.29 0.08 -16.28
CA TYR A 242 4.37 1.12 -16.73
C TYR A 242 4.34 2.27 -15.73
N GLY A 243 3.97 3.44 -16.24
CA GLY A 243 3.74 4.65 -15.46
C GLY A 243 2.42 5.32 -15.83
N MET A 244 1.91 6.12 -14.91
CA MET A 244 0.76 7.00 -15.08
C MET A 244 0.96 8.23 -14.20
N VAL A 245 0.52 9.41 -14.66
CA VAL A 245 0.47 10.61 -13.81
C VAL A 245 -0.97 10.88 -13.43
N ILE A 246 -1.19 11.07 -12.14
CA ILE A 246 -2.51 11.34 -11.55
C ILE A 246 -2.45 12.58 -10.66
N ASP A 247 -3.58 13.26 -10.50
CA ASP A 247 -3.72 14.30 -9.49
C ASP A 247 -3.98 13.71 -8.09
N GLU A 248 -4.21 14.60 -7.13
CA GLU A 248 -4.49 14.24 -5.73
C GLU A 248 -5.71 13.34 -5.53
N TYR A 249 -6.68 13.35 -6.43
CA TYR A 249 -7.90 12.52 -6.34
C TYR A 249 -7.90 11.37 -7.35
N GLY A 250 -6.75 11.07 -7.95
CA GLY A 250 -6.61 9.96 -8.90
C GLY A 250 -7.18 10.26 -10.29
N ASN A 251 -7.43 11.52 -10.64
CA ASN A 251 -7.76 11.88 -12.01
C ASN A 251 -6.49 11.79 -12.87
N VAL A 252 -6.59 11.03 -13.96
CA VAL A 252 -5.47 10.76 -14.86
C VAL A 252 -5.08 12.02 -15.63
N GLN A 253 -3.85 12.47 -15.46
CA GLN A 253 -3.24 13.60 -16.18
C GLN A 253 -2.43 13.11 -17.38
N VAL A 254 -1.66 12.03 -17.20
CA VAL A 254 -0.95 11.31 -18.28
C VAL A 254 -1.35 9.84 -18.21
N PRO A 255 -1.90 9.26 -19.30
CA PRO A 255 -2.41 7.90 -19.27
C PRO A 255 -1.30 6.85 -19.12
N ARG A 256 -1.74 5.61 -18.84
CA ARG A 256 -0.89 4.42 -18.78
C ARG A 256 0.08 4.37 -19.97
N THR A 257 1.37 4.46 -19.67
CA THR A 257 2.45 4.49 -20.65
C THR A 257 3.45 3.40 -20.33
N LYS A 258 3.84 2.62 -21.34
CA LYS A 258 4.88 1.58 -21.20
C LYS A 258 6.24 2.27 -21.10
N LEU A 259 6.93 2.06 -19.99
CA LEU A 259 8.25 2.66 -19.73
C LEU A 259 9.38 1.81 -20.31
N GLY A 260 9.17 0.50 -20.38
CA GLY A 260 10.11 -0.45 -20.99
C GLY A 260 10.41 -1.64 -20.09
N ASP A 261 11.55 -2.27 -20.35
CA ASP A 261 12.03 -3.39 -19.55
C ASP A 261 12.94 -2.89 -18.40
N MET A 262 12.32 -2.55 -17.27
CA MET A 262 13.02 -2.04 -16.09
C MET A 262 12.30 -2.49 -14.83
N ARG A 263 12.95 -3.32 -14.02
CA ARG A 263 12.34 -3.89 -12.82
C ARG A 263 12.08 -2.82 -11.75
N LEU A 264 11.06 -3.04 -10.94
CA LEU A 264 10.81 -2.34 -9.68
C LEU A 264 11.17 -3.28 -8.53
N SER A 265 11.92 -2.77 -7.53
CA SER A 265 12.19 -3.54 -6.32
C SER A 265 10.88 -3.82 -5.58
N ARG A 266 10.69 -5.06 -5.12
CA ARG A 266 9.53 -5.41 -4.30
C ARG A 266 9.60 -4.75 -2.92
N GLY A 267 10.81 -4.55 -2.39
CA GLY A 267 11.05 -4.05 -1.04
C GLY A 267 11.34 -2.55 -0.96
N ASP A 268 11.95 -1.97 -2.00
CA ASP A 268 12.35 -0.56 -1.98
C ASP A 268 11.29 0.34 -2.62
N ASP A 269 11.14 1.54 -2.09
CA ASP A 269 10.25 2.56 -2.64
C ASP A 269 10.92 3.33 -3.78
N ALA A 270 10.11 3.77 -4.74
CA ALA A 270 10.51 4.87 -5.61
C ALA A 270 10.49 6.17 -4.81
N PHE A 271 11.33 7.12 -5.18
CA PHE A 271 11.50 8.39 -4.46
C PHE A 271 11.50 9.57 -5.41
N ALA A 272 11.19 10.76 -4.89
CA ALA A 272 11.26 11.99 -5.68
C ALA A 272 12.73 12.37 -5.92
N LEU A 273 13.06 12.74 -7.16
CA LEU A 273 14.38 13.25 -7.53
C LEU A 273 14.22 14.34 -8.60
N GLY A 274 14.57 15.58 -8.25
CA GLY A 274 14.26 16.74 -9.08
C GLY A 274 12.75 16.89 -9.26
N ASP A 275 12.31 17.09 -10.50
CA ASP A 275 10.89 17.23 -10.86
C ASP A 275 10.23 15.88 -11.23
N GLY A 276 10.89 14.75 -10.95
CA GLY A 276 10.44 13.43 -11.33
C GLY A 276 10.50 12.40 -10.20
N ALA A 277 10.28 11.15 -10.58
CA ALA A 277 10.47 9.97 -9.73
C ALA A 277 11.74 9.22 -10.11
N ALA A 278 12.31 8.51 -9.16
CA ALA A 278 13.48 7.69 -9.37
C ALA A 278 13.42 6.41 -8.54
N TRP A 279 14.13 5.38 -9.00
CA TRP A 279 14.30 4.13 -8.27
C TRP A 279 15.61 3.46 -8.66
N VAL A 280 16.13 2.65 -7.74
CA VAL A 280 17.39 1.92 -7.93
C VAL A 280 17.09 0.43 -8.00
N VAL A 281 17.75 -0.26 -8.93
CA VAL A 281 17.76 -1.72 -9.02
C VAL A 281 19.17 -2.24 -9.26
N GLY A 282 19.43 -3.49 -8.85
CA GLY A 282 20.61 -4.20 -9.29
C GLY A 282 20.48 -4.61 -10.76
N ASP A 283 21.57 -4.52 -11.50
CA ASP A 283 21.67 -5.13 -12.83
C ASP A 283 21.99 -6.63 -12.68
N ALA A 284 21.22 -7.48 -13.37
CA ALA A 284 21.39 -8.93 -13.26
C ALA A 284 22.59 -9.45 -14.09
N THR A 285 23.09 -8.64 -15.02
CA THR A 285 24.16 -9.02 -15.96
C THR A 285 25.51 -8.45 -15.58
N VAL A 286 25.53 -7.29 -14.92
CA VAL A 286 26.73 -6.63 -14.40
C VAL A 286 26.55 -6.29 -12.92
N PRO A 287 27.60 -6.40 -12.07
CA PRO A 287 27.51 -6.09 -10.65
C PRO A 287 27.47 -4.57 -10.42
N ALA A 288 26.42 -3.93 -10.90
CA ALA A 288 26.21 -2.50 -10.84
C ALA A 288 24.81 -2.19 -10.32
N LEU A 289 24.68 -1.03 -9.68
CA LEU A 289 23.38 -0.44 -9.38
C LEU A 289 22.99 0.48 -10.54
N VAL A 290 21.73 0.41 -10.93
CA VAL A 290 21.15 1.23 -11.98
C VAL A 290 20.13 2.14 -11.35
N LEU A 291 20.27 3.44 -11.58
CA LEU A 291 19.27 4.44 -11.25
C LEU A 291 18.43 4.72 -12.50
N TYR A 292 17.13 4.52 -12.38
CA TYR A 292 16.17 5.02 -13.35
C TYR A 292 15.54 6.30 -12.81
N THR A 293 15.35 7.27 -13.70
CA THR A 293 14.52 8.45 -13.43
C THR A 293 13.41 8.52 -14.45
N VAL A 294 12.25 9.01 -14.05
CA VAL A 294 11.10 9.26 -14.93
C VAL A 294 10.51 10.62 -14.60
N ASP A 295 10.29 11.44 -15.62
CA ASP A 295 9.67 12.76 -15.45
C ASP A 295 8.14 12.71 -15.52
N GLU A 296 7.50 13.86 -15.37
CA GLU A 296 6.03 13.99 -15.42
C GLU A 296 5.45 13.67 -16.82
N ALA A 297 6.27 13.73 -17.88
CA ALA A 297 5.88 13.28 -19.22
C ALA A 297 6.10 11.77 -19.43
N LEU A 298 6.51 11.05 -18.38
CA LEU A 298 6.85 9.63 -18.38
C LEU A 298 8.05 9.28 -19.27
N THR A 299 8.97 10.23 -19.47
CA THR A 299 10.25 10.01 -20.16
C THR A 299 11.27 9.42 -19.19
N VAL A 300 11.80 8.25 -19.54
CA VAL A 300 12.76 7.53 -18.69
C VAL A 300 14.21 7.84 -19.09
N THR A 301 15.07 8.02 -18.08
CA THR A 301 16.53 8.03 -18.25
C THR A 301 17.16 6.97 -17.33
N ARG A 302 18.20 6.30 -17.85
CA ARG A 302 18.98 5.27 -17.14
C ARG A 302 20.37 5.80 -16.83
N TYR A 303 20.82 5.61 -15.59
CA TYR A 303 22.17 5.95 -15.12
C TYR A 303 22.81 4.73 -14.46
N GLU A 304 24.09 4.50 -14.75
CA GLU A 304 24.91 3.52 -14.04
C GLU A 304 25.56 4.18 -12.84
N LEU A 305 25.33 3.63 -11.65
CA LEU A 305 25.99 4.06 -10.43
C LEU A 305 27.30 3.27 -10.31
N ARG A 306 28.42 4.00 -10.34
CA ARG A 306 29.78 3.46 -10.16
C ARG A 306 30.34 3.89 -8.82
#